data_AF-A0A374WGU8-F1
#
_entry.id   AF-A0A374WGU8-F1
#
_cell.length_a   1.000
_cell.length_b   1.000
_cell.length_c   1.000
_cell.angle_alpha   90.00
_cell.angle_beta   90.00
_cell.angle_gamma   90.00
#
_symmetry.space_group_name_H-M   'P 1'
#
loop_
_entity.id
_entity.type
_entity.pdbx_description
1 polymer ?
#
loop_
_entity_poly.entity_id
_entity_poly.type
_entity_poly.pdbx_seq_one_letter_code
_entity_poly.pdbx_strand_id
1 'polypeptide(L)'
;MGTKKNFVLDTNVILHDYNCLKNFQENDIYLPLVVLEELDKFKKGNEQINFNAREFVRELDVLTSDELFSDGVKLGEGLGRLFVVTSNVPAAKVWESFPIKKPDHLILAATEYLTDKYPKMKSILVTKDVNLRMKARSIGLLCEDYITDKVVNVDVFEKSNEIFENVDPALIDRIYSSKEGIDLSEFDFKDLIHPNECFVLKSDRNSVLARYNPFTHSIIRVMKGKNYGIEPRNAEQSFAFEILNDPNIKLVALTGKAGTGKTLLALAAALGKLTDYKQILLARPVVALSNKDIGFLPGDAQEKVAPYMQPLFDNLNVIKRQFATNSTEVKRIEDMQKSEQLVIEALAFIRGRSLSEMYCIIDEAQNLTPNEIKTIITRAGEGTKMVFTGDIQQIDQPYLDSQSNGLVYMIDRMKDQNIFAHVNLLKGERSELSELASNLL
;
A
#
# COMPACT_ATOMS: atom_id res chain seq x y z
N MET A 1 -8.73 30.95 9.00
CA MET A 1 -9.21 30.08 10.11
C MET A 1 -10.60 29.62 9.75
N GLY A 2 -10.80 28.31 9.63
CA GLY A 2 -12.09 27.75 9.22
C GLY A 2 -13.16 27.95 10.29
N THR A 3 -14.43 27.97 9.88
CA THR A 3 -15.55 27.94 10.83
C THR A 3 -15.60 26.56 11.49
N LYS A 4 -15.57 26.51 12.82
CA LYS A 4 -15.68 25.26 13.59
C LYS A 4 -16.92 24.46 13.18
N LYS A 5 -16.75 23.15 13.02
CA LYS A 5 -17.79 22.19 12.60
C LYS A 5 -18.09 21.16 13.70
N ASN A 6 -19.23 20.51 13.56
CA ASN A 6 -19.64 19.35 14.35
C ASN A 6 -19.60 18.11 13.45
N PHE A 7 -18.80 17.10 13.78
CA PHE A 7 -18.74 15.84 13.05
C PHE A 7 -19.48 14.76 13.81
N VAL A 8 -20.37 14.04 13.14
CA VAL A 8 -21.09 12.88 13.70
C VAL A 8 -20.49 11.62 13.12
N LEU A 9 -20.01 10.72 13.97
CA LEU A 9 -19.33 9.50 13.50
C LEU A 9 -20.28 8.32 13.33
N ASP A 10 -20.03 7.54 12.30
CA ASP A 10 -20.59 6.21 12.06
C ASP A 10 -19.66 5.12 12.63
N THR A 11 -20.22 3.97 13.01
CA THR A 11 -19.52 2.78 13.50
C THR A 11 -18.43 2.32 12.53
N ASN A 12 -18.71 2.33 11.22
CA ASN A 12 -17.74 1.87 10.21
C ASN A 12 -16.47 2.74 10.13
N VAL A 13 -16.55 4.01 10.54
CA VAL A 13 -15.38 4.89 10.64
C VAL A 13 -14.41 4.35 11.69
N ILE A 14 -14.95 4.00 12.85
CA ILE A 14 -14.18 3.53 14.01
C ILE A 14 -13.66 2.11 13.79
N LEU A 15 -14.49 1.24 13.21
CA LEU A 15 -14.07 -0.13 12.87
C LEU A 15 -12.94 -0.14 11.84
N HIS A 16 -12.83 0.89 11.02
CA HIS A 16 -11.73 1.06 10.08
C HIS A 16 -10.49 1.69 10.74
N ASP A 17 -10.68 2.73 11.55
CA ASP A 17 -9.61 3.45 12.23
C ASP A 17 -10.00 3.82 13.67
N TYR A 18 -9.39 3.12 14.64
CA TYR A 18 -9.64 3.40 16.05
C TYR A 18 -9.06 4.74 16.52
N ASN A 19 -8.07 5.30 15.81
CA ASN A 19 -7.49 6.61 16.15
C ASN A 19 -8.25 7.78 15.50
N CYS A 20 -9.43 7.54 14.92
CA CYS A 20 -10.15 8.51 14.12
C CYS A 20 -10.42 9.86 14.82
N LEU A 21 -10.52 9.87 16.15
CA LEU A 21 -10.77 11.08 16.94
C LEU A 21 -9.69 12.16 16.75
N LYS A 22 -8.48 11.79 16.32
CA LYS A 22 -7.35 12.72 16.12
C LYS A 22 -7.38 13.41 14.76
N ASN A 23 -8.25 12.96 13.84
CA ASN A 23 -8.23 13.38 12.43
C ASN A 23 -9.18 14.55 12.12
N PHE A 24 -9.85 15.10 13.13
CA PHE A 24 -10.85 16.16 12.96
C PHE A 24 -10.37 17.56 13.35
N GLN A 25 -9.06 17.72 13.63
CA GLN A 25 -8.44 19.01 13.96
C GLN A 25 -9.19 19.71 15.12
N GLU A 26 -9.46 21.01 15.03
CA GLU A 26 -10.14 21.80 16.05
C GLU A 26 -11.66 21.56 16.17
N ASN A 27 -12.23 20.66 15.37
CA ASN A 27 -13.67 20.46 15.26
C ASN A 27 -14.22 19.50 16.32
N ASP A 28 -15.48 19.70 16.72
CA ASP A 28 -16.12 18.88 17.75
C ASP A 28 -16.65 17.58 17.14
N ILE A 29 -16.52 16.49 17.89
CA ILE A 29 -16.91 15.14 17.50
C ILE A 29 -18.09 14.70 18.36
N TYR A 30 -19.12 14.19 17.72
CA TYR A 30 -20.32 13.66 18.33
C TYR A 30 -20.45 12.18 18.00
N LEU A 31 -20.49 11.35 19.04
CA LEU A 31 -20.63 9.91 18.94
C LEU A 31 -22.05 9.51 19.32
N PRO A 32 -22.89 9.06 18.36
CA PRO A 32 -24.20 8.51 18.69
C PRO A 32 -24.08 7.28 19.59
N LEU A 33 -24.92 7.17 20.62
CA LEU A 33 -24.88 6.05 21.58
C LEU A 33 -25.02 4.69 20.89
N VAL A 34 -25.80 4.62 19.81
CA VAL A 34 -25.95 3.38 19.01
C VAL A 34 -24.62 2.89 18.44
N VAL A 35 -23.66 3.79 18.16
CA VAL A 35 -22.33 3.40 17.67
C VAL A 35 -21.58 2.63 18.74
N LEU A 36 -21.69 3.03 20.01
CA LEU A 36 -21.11 2.31 21.14
C LEU A 36 -21.74 0.91 21.29
N GLU A 37 -23.06 0.81 21.14
CA GLU A 37 -23.78 -0.48 21.17
C GLU A 37 -23.35 -1.42 20.04
N GLU A 38 -23.08 -0.87 18.85
CA GLU A 38 -22.58 -1.66 17.73
C GLU A 38 -21.14 -2.10 17.93
N LEU A 39 -20.25 -1.21 18.39
CA LEU A 39 -18.85 -1.56 18.70
C LEU A 39 -18.74 -2.70 19.70
N ASP A 40 -19.65 -2.79 20.67
CA ASP A 40 -19.67 -3.89 21.64
C ASP A 40 -19.87 -5.27 20.98
N LYS A 41 -20.64 -5.33 19.88
CA LYS A 41 -20.81 -6.56 19.09
C LYS A 41 -19.54 -6.98 18.38
N PHE A 42 -18.68 -6.01 18.02
CA PHE A 42 -17.42 -6.24 17.33
C PHE A 42 -16.24 -6.50 18.26
N LYS A 43 -16.36 -6.47 19.59
CA LYS A 43 -15.22 -6.76 20.49
C LYS A 43 -14.77 -8.23 20.50
N LYS A 44 -15.60 -9.15 20.01
CA LYS A 44 -15.31 -10.59 19.97
C LYS A 44 -14.78 -11.01 18.61
N GLY A 45 -13.57 -11.56 18.58
CA GLY A 45 -12.92 -12.02 17.35
C GLY A 45 -11.45 -11.57 17.26
N ASN A 46 -10.75 -12.08 16.25
CA ASN A 46 -9.31 -11.87 16.03
C ASN A 46 -9.01 -11.02 14.78
N GLU A 47 -10.02 -10.42 14.15
CA GLU A 47 -9.86 -9.58 12.97
C GLU A 47 -9.51 -8.13 13.33
N GLN A 48 -9.03 -7.35 12.37
CA GLN A 48 -8.66 -5.94 12.54
C GLN A 48 -9.85 -5.10 13.05
N ILE A 49 -11.05 -5.35 12.56
CA ILE A 49 -12.27 -4.67 13.03
C ILE A 49 -12.51 -4.91 14.53
N ASN A 50 -12.17 -6.10 15.04
CA ASN A 50 -12.33 -6.43 16.45
C ASN A 50 -11.25 -5.75 17.30
N PHE A 51 -10.02 -5.68 16.78
CA PHE A 51 -8.94 -4.92 17.40
C PHE A 51 -9.32 -3.44 17.48
N ASN A 52 -9.75 -2.83 16.38
CA ASN A 52 -10.12 -1.43 16.31
C ASN A 52 -11.27 -1.10 17.28
N ALA A 53 -12.31 -1.96 17.34
CA ALA A 53 -13.39 -1.80 18.32
C ALA A 53 -12.88 -1.83 19.77
N ARG A 54 -11.96 -2.75 20.11
CA ARG A 54 -11.39 -2.84 21.47
C ARG A 54 -10.53 -1.65 21.82
N GLU A 55 -9.65 -1.22 20.91
CA GLU A 55 -8.74 -0.10 21.16
C GLU A 55 -9.50 1.22 21.25
N PHE A 56 -10.50 1.45 20.39
CA PHE A 56 -11.33 2.65 20.48
C PHE A 56 -12.06 2.73 21.83
N VAL A 57 -12.66 1.63 22.29
CA VAL A 57 -13.33 1.61 23.61
C VAL A 57 -12.34 1.83 24.74
N ARG A 58 -11.10 1.32 24.65
CA ARG A 58 -10.05 1.60 25.64
C ARG A 58 -9.63 3.08 25.63
N GLU A 59 -9.48 3.69 24.46
CA GLU A 59 -9.17 5.11 24.34
C GLU A 59 -10.31 5.97 24.91
N LEU A 60 -11.57 5.58 24.65
CA LEU A 60 -12.72 6.22 25.27
C LEU A 60 -12.72 6.08 26.80
N ASP A 61 -12.38 4.91 27.34
CA ASP A 61 -12.32 4.66 28.78
C ASP A 61 -11.28 5.55 29.49
N VAL A 62 -10.16 5.83 28.83
CA VAL A 62 -9.13 6.76 29.31
C VAL A 62 -9.61 8.22 29.26
N LEU A 63 -10.41 8.57 28.24
CA LEU A 63 -10.98 9.90 28.08
C LEU A 63 -12.17 10.15 29.01
N THR A 64 -12.86 9.10 29.46
CA THR A 64 -14.01 9.23 30.37
C THR A 64 -13.60 9.70 31.76
N SER A 65 -13.91 10.97 32.03
CA SER A 65 -14.27 11.48 33.36
C SER A 65 -15.78 11.74 33.38
N ASP A 66 -16.37 12.05 34.54
CA ASP A 66 -17.82 12.30 34.72
C ASP A 66 -18.41 13.38 33.76
N GLU A 67 -17.56 14.14 33.06
CA GLU A 67 -17.92 15.25 32.15
C GLU A 67 -18.28 14.82 30.70
N LEU A 68 -18.08 13.56 30.29
CA LEU A 68 -18.33 13.11 28.90
C LEU A 68 -19.80 13.28 28.46
N PHE A 69 -20.73 13.16 29.40
CA PHE A 69 -22.17 13.23 29.13
C PHE A 69 -22.77 14.64 29.31
N SER A 70 -21.99 15.61 29.79
CA SER A 70 -22.42 16.99 30.02
C SER A 70 -21.76 17.97 29.05
N ASP A 71 -20.51 18.35 29.31
CA ASP A 71 -19.80 19.43 28.62
C ASP A 71 -18.83 18.94 27.53
N GLY A 72 -18.70 17.62 27.40
CA GLY A 72 -17.81 16.96 26.44
C GLY A 72 -16.34 17.02 26.85
N VAL A 73 -15.58 15.99 26.50
CA VAL A 73 -14.18 15.84 26.91
C VAL A 73 -13.25 16.44 25.86
N LYS A 74 -12.20 17.17 26.30
CA LYS A 74 -11.16 17.68 25.39
C LYS A 74 -10.29 16.52 24.87
N LEU A 75 -10.07 16.48 23.55
CA LEU A 75 -9.27 15.43 22.91
C LEU A 75 -7.76 15.67 22.95
N GLY A 76 -7.32 16.92 23.21
CA GLY A 76 -5.90 17.29 23.26
C GLY A 76 -5.68 18.76 22.93
N GLU A 77 -4.41 19.18 22.91
CA GLU A 77 -4.04 20.53 22.47
C GLU A 77 -4.24 20.68 20.96
N GLY A 78 -4.90 21.75 20.52
CA GLY A 78 -5.23 21.98 19.11
C GLY A 78 -6.38 21.11 18.55
N LEU A 79 -6.97 20.23 19.37
CA LEU A 79 -8.10 19.38 19.00
C LEU A 79 -9.43 19.86 19.59
N GLY A 80 -10.54 19.44 19.00
CA GLY A 80 -11.89 19.72 19.50
C GLY A 80 -12.29 18.90 20.73
N ARG A 81 -13.60 18.86 20.99
CA ARG A 81 -14.20 18.07 22.08
C ARG A 81 -14.98 16.87 21.57
N LEU A 82 -15.01 15.81 22.36
CA LEU A 82 -15.84 14.63 22.15
C LEU A 82 -17.11 14.71 23.00
N PHE A 83 -18.25 14.43 22.38
CA PHE A 83 -19.57 14.35 23.00
C PHE A 83 -20.24 13.02 22.68
N VAL A 84 -21.09 12.54 23.58
CA VAL A 84 -21.97 11.39 23.33
C VAL A 84 -23.41 11.88 23.13
N VAL A 85 -24.06 11.44 22.05
CA VAL A 85 -25.46 11.77 21.74
C VAL A 85 -26.35 10.59 22.09
N THR A 86 -27.35 10.81 22.93
CA THR A 86 -28.28 9.75 23.36
C THR A 86 -29.22 9.31 22.22
N SER A 87 -29.69 8.06 22.27
CA SER A 87 -30.47 7.45 21.17
C SER A 87 -31.88 8.02 20.97
N ASN A 88 -32.40 8.83 21.89
CA ASN A 88 -33.78 9.33 21.84
C ASN A 88 -33.83 10.85 21.63
N VAL A 89 -33.40 11.29 20.44
CA VAL A 89 -33.41 12.69 20.03
C VAL A 89 -34.54 12.99 19.02
N PRO A 90 -35.07 14.23 19.02
CA PRO A 90 -35.99 14.70 17.98
C PRO A 90 -35.30 14.74 16.59
N ALA A 91 -35.93 14.15 15.57
CA ALA A 91 -35.44 14.12 14.19
C ALA A 91 -36.61 13.90 13.20
N ALA A 92 -37.36 14.95 12.89
CA ALA A 92 -38.61 14.83 12.14
C ALA A 92 -38.38 14.31 10.71
N LYS A 93 -37.38 14.83 9.99
CA LYS A 93 -37.10 14.46 8.60
C LYS A 93 -36.69 13.00 8.48
N VAL A 94 -35.87 12.52 9.43
CA VAL A 94 -35.47 11.11 9.50
C VAL A 94 -36.67 10.21 9.75
N TRP A 95 -37.54 10.53 10.72
CA TRP A 95 -38.65 9.65 11.08
C TRP A 95 -39.80 9.67 10.06
N GLU A 96 -39.99 10.78 9.34
CA GLU A 96 -40.92 10.84 8.20
C GLU A 96 -40.43 10.01 7.01
N SER A 97 -39.12 10.02 6.73
CA SER A 97 -38.53 9.31 5.59
C SER A 97 -38.21 7.84 5.88
N PHE A 98 -37.86 7.52 7.13
CA PHE A 98 -37.38 6.22 7.58
C PHE A 98 -38.09 5.78 8.88
N PRO A 99 -39.35 5.33 8.83
CA PRO A 99 -40.17 5.10 10.03
C PRO A 99 -39.68 3.95 10.93
N ILE A 100 -38.92 3.00 10.37
CA ILE A 100 -38.40 1.85 11.10
C ILE A 100 -37.09 2.25 11.78
N LYS A 101 -37.01 2.16 13.11
CA LYS A 101 -35.77 2.43 13.85
C LYS A 101 -34.73 1.35 13.56
N LYS A 102 -33.65 1.73 12.89
CA LYS A 102 -32.43 0.94 12.65
C LYS A 102 -31.21 1.74 13.10
N PRO A 103 -30.05 1.10 13.35
CA PRO A 103 -28.83 1.80 13.75
C PRO A 103 -28.46 2.98 12.86
N ASP A 104 -28.41 2.78 11.53
CA ASP A 104 -28.25 3.84 10.53
C ASP A 104 -29.14 5.06 10.78
N HIS A 105 -30.42 4.82 11.07
CA HIS A 105 -31.41 5.88 11.22
C HIS A 105 -31.24 6.62 12.55
N LEU A 106 -30.73 5.95 13.58
CA LEU A 106 -30.39 6.59 14.85
C LEU A 106 -29.16 7.50 14.69
N ILE A 107 -28.18 7.11 13.86
CA ILE A 107 -27.04 7.96 13.49
C ILE A 107 -27.51 9.19 12.69
N LEU A 108 -28.41 9.00 11.72
CA LEU A 108 -29.02 10.10 10.97
C LEU A 108 -29.82 11.03 11.90
N ALA A 109 -30.58 10.47 12.84
CA ALA A 109 -31.37 11.24 13.81
C ALA A 109 -30.48 12.10 14.71
N ALA A 110 -29.34 11.58 15.17
CA ALA A 110 -28.34 12.36 15.90
C ALA A 110 -27.79 13.52 15.05
N THR A 111 -27.55 13.28 13.76
CA THR A 111 -27.06 14.30 12.83
C THR A 111 -28.10 15.40 12.58
N GLU A 112 -29.37 15.04 12.36
CA GLU A 112 -30.47 16.00 12.23
C GLU A 112 -30.62 16.84 13.51
N TYR A 113 -30.68 16.17 14.67
CA TYR A 113 -30.79 16.82 15.97
C TYR A 113 -29.69 17.88 16.20
N LEU A 114 -28.44 17.55 15.88
CA LEU A 114 -27.31 18.48 16.01
C LEU A 114 -27.36 19.62 14.98
N THR A 115 -27.90 19.36 13.80
CA THR A 115 -28.13 20.39 12.77
C THR A 115 -29.14 21.42 13.28
N ASP A 116 -30.23 20.96 13.90
CA ASP A 116 -31.27 21.82 14.43
C ASP A 116 -30.84 22.54 15.72
N LYS A 117 -30.10 21.86 16.60
CA LYS A 117 -29.58 22.43 17.86
C LYS A 117 -28.55 23.54 17.63
N TYR A 118 -27.73 23.43 16.58
CA TYR A 118 -26.64 24.36 16.29
C TYR A 118 -26.73 24.97 14.89
N PRO A 119 -27.73 25.80 14.58
CA PRO A 119 -27.98 26.29 13.21
C PRO A 119 -26.87 27.18 12.63
N LYS A 120 -25.95 27.67 13.48
CA LYS A 120 -24.80 28.50 13.06
C LYS A 120 -23.52 27.69 12.81
N MET A 121 -23.50 26.40 13.13
CA MET A 121 -22.38 25.48 12.88
C MET A 121 -22.84 24.35 11.96
N LYS A 122 -21.97 23.92 11.06
CA LYS A 122 -22.29 22.79 10.18
C LYS A 122 -22.15 21.49 10.95
N SER A 123 -23.22 20.71 11.00
CA SER A 123 -23.22 19.33 11.48
C SER A 123 -23.10 18.39 10.29
N ILE A 124 -22.07 17.54 10.29
CA ILE A 124 -21.67 16.71 9.14
C ILE A 124 -21.56 15.26 9.60
N LEU A 125 -22.31 14.36 8.96
CA LEU A 125 -22.15 12.93 9.14
C LEU A 125 -20.87 12.44 8.44
N VAL A 126 -20.05 11.67 9.13
CA VAL A 126 -18.84 11.07 8.61
C VAL A 126 -19.01 9.56 8.60
N THR A 127 -18.98 8.96 7.41
CA THR A 127 -19.24 7.51 7.23
C THR A 127 -18.49 6.98 6.02
N LYS A 128 -18.11 5.70 6.06
CA LYS A 128 -17.58 4.95 4.90
C LYS A 128 -18.68 4.27 4.08
N ASP A 129 -19.91 4.17 4.59
CA ASP A 129 -21.01 3.50 3.91
C ASP A 129 -21.67 4.42 2.87
N VAL A 130 -21.58 4.04 1.60
CA VAL A 130 -22.23 4.73 0.48
C VAL A 130 -23.74 4.82 0.69
N ASN A 131 -24.39 3.76 1.18
CA ASN A 131 -25.84 3.73 1.37
C ASN A 131 -26.27 4.71 2.48
N LEU A 132 -25.53 4.76 3.58
CA LEU A 132 -25.80 5.72 4.66
C LEU A 132 -25.64 7.17 4.16
N ARG A 133 -24.61 7.46 3.35
CA ARG A 133 -24.46 8.77 2.69
C ARG A 133 -25.62 9.09 1.76
N MET A 134 -26.09 8.13 0.96
CA MET A 134 -27.23 8.35 0.07
C MET A 134 -28.51 8.66 0.85
N LYS A 135 -28.77 7.96 1.96
CA LYS A 135 -29.88 8.26 2.87
C LYS A 135 -29.76 9.65 3.49
N ALA A 136 -28.57 10.04 3.95
CA ALA A 136 -28.34 11.37 4.52
C ALA A 136 -28.64 12.48 3.48
N ARG A 137 -28.12 12.31 2.25
CA ARG A 137 -28.33 13.26 1.16
C ARG A 137 -29.79 13.36 0.73
N SER A 138 -30.54 12.26 0.72
CA SER A 138 -31.95 12.27 0.30
C SER A 138 -32.84 13.09 1.24
N ILE A 139 -32.44 13.29 2.49
CA ILE A 139 -33.16 14.12 3.48
C ILE A 139 -32.46 15.46 3.76
N GLY A 140 -31.44 15.81 2.96
CA GLY A 140 -30.75 17.10 3.02
C GLY A 140 -29.75 17.26 4.16
N LEU A 141 -29.28 16.18 4.77
CA LEU A 141 -28.20 16.23 5.76
C LEU A 141 -26.83 16.29 5.08
N LEU A 142 -25.89 17.05 5.66
CA LEU A 142 -24.51 17.09 5.21
C LEU A 142 -23.80 15.80 5.60
N CYS A 143 -23.07 15.21 4.65
CA CYS A 143 -22.24 14.04 4.93
C CYS A 143 -20.94 14.06 4.12
N GLU A 144 -19.88 13.52 4.70
CA GLU A 144 -18.56 13.36 4.11
C GLU A 144 -18.12 11.89 4.18
N ASP A 145 -17.32 11.45 3.20
CA ASP A 145 -16.67 10.13 3.25
C ASP A 145 -15.50 10.20 4.25
N TYR A 146 -15.30 9.14 5.03
CA TYR A 146 -14.16 9.10 5.95
C TYR A 146 -12.89 8.69 5.20
N ILE A 147 -12.03 9.67 5.00
CA ILE A 147 -10.76 9.57 4.29
C ILE A 147 -9.65 9.86 5.30
N THR A 148 -9.05 8.82 5.87
CA THR A 148 -7.76 8.92 6.59
C THR A 148 -6.65 8.90 5.57
N ASP A 149 -5.87 9.99 5.48
CA ASP A 149 -4.64 10.09 4.68
C ASP A 149 -4.62 9.11 3.51
N LYS A 150 -5.63 9.21 2.63
CA LYS A 150 -5.58 8.48 1.37
C LYS A 150 -4.30 8.95 0.70
N VAL A 151 -3.55 8.00 0.16
CA VAL A 151 -2.44 8.31 -0.73
C VAL A 151 -2.94 9.32 -1.75
N VAL A 152 -2.37 10.52 -1.69
CA VAL A 152 -2.93 11.73 -2.31
C VAL A 152 -2.89 11.62 -3.84
N ASN A 153 -2.15 10.64 -4.36
CA ASN A 153 -1.80 10.57 -5.76
C ASN A 153 -1.90 9.13 -6.31
N VAL A 154 -3.12 8.70 -6.63
CA VAL A 154 -3.35 7.43 -7.36
C VAL A 154 -2.75 7.50 -8.77
N ASP A 155 -2.56 8.71 -9.32
CA ASP A 155 -1.97 8.95 -10.64
C ASP A 155 -0.53 8.41 -10.77
N VAL A 156 0.19 8.21 -9.66
CA VAL A 156 1.55 7.63 -9.65
C VAL A 156 1.56 6.22 -10.24
N PHE A 157 0.43 5.51 -10.20
CA PHE A 157 0.31 4.14 -10.69
C PHE A 157 -0.30 4.04 -12.09
N GLU A 158 -0.82 5.14 -12.63
CA GLU A 158 -1.37 5.21 -13.98
C GLU A 158 -0.41 5.86 -14.99
N LYS A 159 0.56 6.66 -14.51
CA LYS A 159 1.56 7.27 -15.36
C LYS A 159 2.54 6.24 -15.91
N SER A 160 2.71 6.26 -17.23
CA SER A 160 3.87 5.65 -17.89
C SER A 160 5.15 6.34 -17.45
N ASN A 161 6.27 5.62 -17.52
CA ASN A 161 7.59 6.20 -17.29
C ASN A 161 7.72 7.52 -18.07
N GLU A 162 8.24 8.54 -17.39
CA GLU A 162 8.30 9.88 -17.94
C GLU A 162 9.24 9.90 -19.16
N ILE A 163 8.81 10.63 -20.20
CA ILE A 163 9.60 10.84 -21.41
C ILE A 163 9.84 12.33 -21.52
N PHE A 164 11.10 12.73 -21.33
CA PHE A 164 11.54 14.10 -21.57
C PHE A 164 11.92 14.23 -23.05
N GLU A 165 11.07 14.89 -23.81
CA GLU A 165 11.28 15.19 -25.22
C GLU A 165 12.08 16.50 -25.39
N ASN A 166 12.76 16.64 -26.54
CA ASN A 166 13.57 17.82 -26.91
C ASN A 166 14.79 18.06 -26.00
N VAL A 167 15.39 16.99 -25.48
CA VAL A 167 16.65 17.06 -24.73
C VAL A 167 17.81 17.35 -25.69
N ASP A 168 18.77 18.18 -25.28
CA ASP A 168 19.97 18.47 -26.06
C ASP A 168 20.71 17.17 -26.46
N PRO A 169 20.90 16.88 -27.77
CA PRO A 169 21.63 15.71 -28.23
C PRO A 169 23.03 15.58 -27.62
N ALA A 170 23.71 16.70 -27.33
CA ALA A 170 25.04 16.70 -26.74
C ALA A 170 25.03 16.15 -25.30
N LEU A 171 23.96 16.40 -24.54
CA LEU A 171 23.78 15.80 -23.21
C LEU A 171 23.58 14.29 -23.32
N ILE A 172 22.75 13.84 -24.27
CA ILE A 172 22.54 12.40 -24.49
C ILE A 172 23.84 11.70 -24.90
N ASP A 173 24.60 12.26 -25.85
CA ASP A 173 25.90 11.71 -26.27
C ASP A 173 26.89 11.64 -25.09
N ARG A 174 26.90 12.66 -24.24
CA ARG A 174 27.71 12.66 -23.01
C ARG A 174 27.28 11.58 -22.03
N ILE A 175 25.97 11.32 -21.83
CA ILE A 175 25.47 10.22 -21.00
C ILE A 175 25.99 8.87 -21.53
N TYR A 176 26.03 8.68 -22.86
CA TYR A 176 26.58 7.46 -23.45
C TYR A 176 28.07 7.28 -23.19
N SER A 177 28.83 8.37 -23.13
CA SER A 177 30.28 8.36 -22.89
C SER A 177 30.70 8.39 -21.42
N SER A 178 29.82 8.88 -20.53
CA SER A 178 30.10 9.05 -19.10
C SER A 178 29.76 7.77 -18.32
N LYS A 179 30.69 7.34 -17.47
CA LYS A 179 30.44 6.26 -16.50
C LYS A 179 29.76 6.75 -15.22
N GLU A 180 30.00 8.01 -14.84
CA GLU A 180 29.54 8.60 -13.57
C GLU A 180 28.22 9.37 -13.72
N GLY A 181 27.74 9.50 -14.95
CA GLY A 181 26.58 10.32 -15.31
C GLY A 181 26.93 11.77 -15.62
N ILE A 182 25.91 12.62 -15.65
CA ILE A 182 26.00 14.07 -15.85
C ILE A 182 25.31 14.75 -14.68
N ASP A 183 25.84 15.85 -14.19
CA ASP A 183 25.23 16.59 -13.08
C ASP A 183 23.79 17.02 -13.41
N LEU A 184 22.87 16.91 -12.44
CA LEU A 184 21.47 17.26 -12.61
C LEU A 184 21.28 18.72 -13.07
N SER A 185 22.14 19.64 -12.63
CA SER A 185 22.06 21.07 -12.97
C SER A 185 22.29 21.39 -14.44
N GLU A 186 22.82 20.44 -15.22
CA GLU A 186 22.98 20.58 -16.67
C GLU A 186 21.67 20.32 -17.44
N PHE A 187 20.63 19.81 -16.77
CA PHE A 187 19.34 19.53 -17.36
C PHE A 187 18.30 20.57 -16.94
N ASP A 188 17.50 21.04 -17.90
CA ASP A 188 16.38 21.96 -17.66
C ASP A 188 15.06 21.17 -17.55
N PHE A 189 14.92 20.40 -16.47
CA PHE A 189 13.68 19.69 -16.17
C PHE A 189 12.61 20.69 -15.70
N LYS A 190 11.44 20.67 -16.35
CA LYS A 190 10.30 21.53 -15.98
C LYS A 190 9.67 21.13 -14.65
N ASP A 191 9.70 19.84 -14.37
CA ASP A 191 9.14 19.22 -13.17
C ASP A 191 10.26 18.80 -12.22
N LEU A 192 9.92 18.71 -10.93
CA LEU A 192 10.83 18.25 -9.90
C LEU A 192 11.13 16.76 -10.10
N ILE A 193 12.40 16.42 -10.32
CA ILE A 193 12.86 15.03 -10.40
C ILE A 193 13.02 14.44 -9.00
N HIS A 194 12.42 13.27 -8.78
CA HIS A 194 12.46 12.56 -7.52
C HIS A 194 13.65 11.59 -7.42
N PRO A 195 14.19 11.33 -6.21
CA PRO A 195 15.25 10.35 -5.99
C PRO A 195 14.98 8.99 -6.65
N ASN A 196 15.97 8.45 -7.36
CA ASN A 196 15.91 7.17 -8.08
C ASN A 196 14.83 7.07 -9.17
N GLU A 197 14.24 8.19 -9.58
CA GLU A 197 13.29 8.22 -10.69
C GLU A 197 13.94 7.81 -11.99
N CYS A 198 13.24 6.96 -12.76
CA CYS A 198 13.68 6.43 -14.04
C CYS A 198 12.83 7.01 -15.16
N PHE A 199 13.49 7.44 -16.24
CA PHE A 199 12.82 8.11 -17.35
C PHE A 199 13.56 7.87 -18.67
N VAL A 200 12.92 8.26 -19.77
CA VAL A 200 13.51 8.26 -21.11
C VAL A 200 13.85 9.68 -21.50
N LEU A 201 15.12 9.95 -21.79
CA LEU A 201 15.54 11.20 -22.42
C LEU A 201 15.54 11.00 -23.93
N LYS A 202 14.89 11.91 -24.66
CA LYS A 202 14.75 11.82 -26.10
C LYS A 202 15.06 13.15 -26.78
N SER A 203 15.92 13.09 -27.78
CA SER A 203 16.19 14.17 -28.72
C SER A 203 15.57 13.85 -30.08
N ASP A 204 15.79 14.73 -31.05
CA ASP A 204 15.45 14.53 -32.45
C ASP A 204 16.24 13.39 -33.13
N ARG A 205 17.41 13.03 -32.59
CA ARG A 205 18.33 12.05 -33.20
C ARG A 205 18.48 10.75 -32.41
N ASN A 206 18.43 10.79 -31.09
CA ASN A 206 18.74 9.65 -30.22
C ASN A 206 17.90 9.67 -28.93
N SER A 207 17.93 8.56 -28.20
CA SER A 207 17.23 8.42 -26.92
C SER A 207 18.01 7.54 -25.98
N VAL A 208 17.94 7.81 -24.67
CA VAL A 208 18.61 7.02 -23.65
C VAL A 208 17.69 6.75 -22.47
N LEU A 209 17.79 5.55 -21.91
CA LEU A 209 17.16 5.22 -20.63
C LEU A 209 18.05 5.78 -19.52
N ALA A 210 17.47 6.57 -18.61
CA ALA A 210 18.21 7.27 -17.58
C ALA A 210 17.54 7.14 -16.20
N ARG A 211 18.34 7.34 -15.15
CA ARG A 211 17.92 7.39 -13.76
C ARG A 211 18.57 8.57 -13.07
N TYR A 212 17.86 9.25 -12.18
CA TYR A 212 18.47 10.21 -11.27
C TYR A 212 19.08 9.51 -10.05
N ASN A 213 20.38 9.67 -9.83
CA ASN A 213 21.07 9.19 -8.64
C ASN A 213 21.16 10.31 -7.58
N PRO A 214 20.44 10.20 -6.45
CA PRO A 214 20.39 11.25 -5.43
C PRO A 214 21.67 11.34 -4.59
N PHE A 215 22.53 10.32 -4.61
CA PHE A 215 23.78 10.33 -3.82
C PHE A 215 24.88 11.10 -4.55
N THR A 216 24.93 10.99 -5.87
CA THR A 216 25.91 11.68 -6.72
C THR A 216 25.34 12.94 -7.37
N HIS A 217 24.04 13.22 -7.20
CA HIS A 217 23.32 14.31 -7.85
C HIS A 217 23.47 14.29 -9.39
N SER A 218 23.51 13.10 -9.98
CA SER A 218 23.76 12.92 -11.41
C SER A 218 22.69 12.09 -12.12
N ILE A 219 22.43 12.43 -13.38
CA ILE A 219 21.67 11.61 -14.31
C ILE A 219 22.59 10.55 -14.89
N ILE A 220 22.28 9.29 -14.58
CA ILE A 220 23.08 8.14 -15.01
C ILE A 220 22.35 7.33 -16.07
N ARG A 221 23.12 6.65 -16.92
CA ARG A 221 22.59 5.76 -17.94
C ARG A 221 22.09 4.46 -17.32
N VAL A 222 20.88 4.06 -17.70
CA VAL A 222 20.34 2.72 -17.39
C VAL A 222 20.82 1.71 -18.41
N MET A 223 21.49 0.66 -17.93
CA MET A 223 22.05 -0.38 -18.77
C MET A 223 21.07 -1.55 -18.91
N LYS A 224 20.90 -2.04 -20.15
CA LYS A 224 20.14 -3.27 -20.41
C LYS A 224 21.02 -4.47 -20.06
N GLY A 225 20.94 -4.91 -18.81
CA GLY A 225 21.71 -6.04 -18.27
C GLY A 225 20.87 -7.31 -18.11
N LYS A 226 21.53 -8.46 -18.22
CA LYS A 226 20.96 -9.77 -17.92
C LYS A 226 21.19 -10.12 -16.45
N ASN A 227 20.17 -10.61 -15.76
CA ASN A 227 20.28 -11.10 -14.38
C ASN A 227 19.92 -12.57 -14.33
N TYR A 228 20.88 -13.42 -13.94
CA TYR A 228 20.71 -14.87 -13.76
C TYR A 228 19.88 -15.56 -14.88
N GLY A 229 20.19 -15.28 -16.15
CA GLY A 229 19.47 -15.89 -17.28
C GLY A 229 18.33 -15.05 -17.86
N ILE A 230 17.82 -14.05 -17.12
CA ILE A 230 16.66 -13.24 -17.52
C ILE A 230 17.12 -11.89 -18.09
N GLU A 231 16.59 -11.52 -19.26
CA GLU A 231 16.84 -10.26 -19.96
C GLU A 231 15.59 -9.37 -19.95
N PRO A 232 15.74 -8.05 -19.77
CA PRO A 232 14.61 -7.13 -19.80
C PRO A 232 14.09 -6.98 -21.23
N ARG A 233 12.77 -7.12 -21.42
CA ARG A 233 12.12 -7.03 -22.74
C ARG A 233 11.73 -5.62 -23.14
N ASN A 234 11.51 -4.75 -22.17
CA ASN A 234 11.12 -3.37 -22.38
C ASN A 234 11.87 -2.40 -21.43
N ALA A 235 11.64 -1.10 -21.60
CA ALA A 235 12.29 -0.06 -20.80
C ALA A 235 11.99 -0.19 -19.31
N GLU A 236 10.76 -0.52 -18.96
CA GLU A 236 10.28 -0.62 -17.57
C GLU A 236 10.98 -1.76 -16.82
N GLN A 237 11.17 -2.91 -17.48
CA GLN A 237 11.96 -4.02 -16.94
C GLN A 237 13.46 -3.67 -16.83
N SER A 238 13.96 -2.81 -17.71
CA SER A 238 15.35 -2.33 -17.62
C SER A 238 15.52 -1.40 -16.41
N PHE A 239 14.55 -0.51 -16.16
CA PHE A 239 14.50 0.33 -14.97
C PHE A 239 14.37 -0.50 -13.68
N ALA A 240 13.53 -1.53 -13.69
CA ALA A 240 13.43 -2.45 -12.56
C ALA A 240 14.77 -3.11 -12.25
N PHE A 241 15.48 -3.66 -13.25
CA PHE A 241 16.79 -4.27 -13.02
C PHE A 241 17.86 -3.27 -12.55
N GLU A 242 17.87 -2.05 -13.06
CA GLU A 242 18.76 -1.00 -12.57
C GLU A 242 18.60 -0.79 -11.06
N ILE A 243 17.36 -0.55 -10.63
CA ILE A 243 17.03 -0.28 -9.23
C ILE A 243 17.25 -1.49 -8.33
N LEU A 244 16.88 -2.69 -8.80
CA LEU A 244 17.07 -3.93 -8.06
C LEU A 244 18.55 -4.23 -7.81
N ASN A 245 19.43 -3.85 -8.74
CA ASN A 245 20.86 -4.14 -8.70
C ASN A 245 21.71 -3.12 -7.93
N ASP A 246 21.19 -1.91 -7.71
CA ASP A 246 21.88 -0.86 -6.96
C ASP A 246 21.83 -1.15 -5.45
N PRO A 247 22.98 -1.39 -4.78
CA PRO A 247 23.01 -1.70 -3.36
C PRO A 247 22.67 -0.50 -2.46
N ASN A 248 22.68 0.75 -2.98
CA ASN A 248 22.32 1.94 -2.21
C ASN A 248 20.81 2.07 -2.03
N ILE A 249 20.02 1.48 -2.92
CA ILE A 249 18.56 1.43 -2.81
C ILE A 249 18.18 0.24 -1.92
N LYS A 250 17.78 0.53 -0.69
CA LYS A 250 17.46 -0.48 0.34
C LYS A 250 16.02 -0.95 0.28
N LEU A 251 15.10 -0.11 -0.22
CA LEU A 251 13.69 -0.43 -0.32
C LEU A 251 13.22 -0.20 -1.76
N VAL A 252 12.63 -1.21 -2.37
CA VAL A 252 12.12 -1.16 -3.74
C VAL A 252 10.65 -1.55 -3.76
N ALA A 253 9.84 -0.79 -4.49
CA ALA A 253 8.49 -1.19 -4.87
C ALA A 253 8.43 -1.46 -6.37
N LEU A 254 7.99 -2.66 -6.77
CA LEU A 254 7.65 -2.96 -8.16
C LEU A 254 6.14 -3.16 -8.26
N THR A 255 5.45 -2.23 -8.92
CA THR A 255 4.02 -2.34 -9.20
C THR A 255 3.79 -2.71 -10.66
N GLY A 256 2.57 -3.13 -10.99
CA GLY A 256 2.18 -3.39 -12.37
C GLY A 256 1.16 -4.50 -12.48
N LYS A 257 0.57 -4.65 -13.67
CA LYS A 257 -0.45 -5.66 -13.93
C LYS A 257 0.09 -7.10 -13.82
N ALA A 258 -0.80 -8.08 -13.72
CA ALA A 258 -0.44 -9.49 -13.83
C ALA A 258 0.32 -9.78 -15.15
N GLY A 259 1.49 -10.43 -15.05
CA GLY A 259 2.27 -10.83 -16.23
C GLY A 259 3.36 -9.87 -16.71
N THR A 260 3.58 -8.77 -15.99
CA THR A 260 4.66 -7.81 -16.29
C THR A 260 6.04 -8.25 -15.82
N GLY A 261 6.11 -9.33 -15.02
CA GLY A 261 7.35 -9.99 -14.61
C GLY A 261 7.93 -9.53 -13.27
N LYS A 262 7.21 -8.73 -12.47
CA LYS A 262 7.67 -8.15 -11.18
C LYS A 262 8.48 -9.14 -10.31
N THR A 263 7.85 -10.25 -9.93
CA THR A 263 8.44 -11.27 -9.03
C THR A 263 9.59 -12.01 -9.70
N LEU A 264 9.49 -12.28 -11.01
CA LEU A 264 10.56 -12.92 -11.79
C LEU A 264 11.80 -12.04 -11.86
N LEU A 265 11.64 -10.74 -12.13
CA LEU A 265 12.74 -9.77 -12.19
C LEU A 265 13.41 -9.61 -10.83
N ALA A 266 12.61 -9.46 -9.75
CA ALA A 266 13.13 -9.36 -8.39
C ALA A 266 13.96 -10.61 -8.02
N LEU A 267 13.45 -11.81 -8.29
CA LEU A 267 14.14 -13.06 -7.99
C LEU A 267 15.42 -13.24 -8.84
N ALA A 268 15.37 -12.89 -10.13
CA ALA A 268 16.53 -12.95 -11.01
C ALA A 268 17.64 -11.99 -10.57
N ALA A 269 17.29 -10.77 -10.16
CA ALA A 269 18.24 -9.81 -9.61
C ALA A 269 18.84 -10.30 -8.29
N ALA A 270 18.01 -10.83 -7.37
CA ALA A 270 18.49 -11.40 -6.11
C ALA A 270 19.50 -12.54 -6.33
N LEU A 271 19.21 -13.47 -7.25
CA LEU A 271 20.13 -14.55 -7.64
C LEU A 271 21.39 -14.03 -8.35
N GLY A 272 21.32 -12.88 -9.02
CA GLY A 272 22.50 -12.19 -9.56
C GLY A 272 23.41 -11.59 -8.48
N LYS A 273 22.90 -11.39 -7.25
CA LYS A 273 23.54 -10.66 -6.15
C LYS A 273 23.94 -11.56 -4.98
N LEU A 274 24.15 -12.85 -5.23
CA LEU A 274 24.46 -13.87 -4.21
C LEU A 274 25.76 -13.63 -3.42
N THR A 275 26.67 -12.80 -3.93
CA THR A 275 27.89 -12.42 -3.22
C THR A 275 27.68 -11.30 -2.22
N ASP A 276 26.58 -10.54 -2.38
CA ASP A 276 26.34 -9.29 -1.67
C ASP A 276 25.45 -9.52 -0.44
N TYR A 277 24.71 -10.65 -0.41
CA TYR A 277 23.77 -11.02 0.64
C TYR A 277 23.99 -12.48 1.08
N LYS A 278 23.81 -12.76 2.37
CA LYS A 278 23.97 -14.11 2.94
C LYS A 278 22.77 -15.02 2.64
N GLN A 279 21.59 -14.44 2.45
CA GLN A 279 20.34 -15.18 2.25
C GLN A 279 19.40 -14.42 1.32
N ILE A 280 18.69 -15.16 0.46
CA ILE A 280 17.52 -14.67 -0.28
C ILE A 280 16.27 -15.24 0.39
N LEU A 281 15.35 -14.35 0.74
CA LEU A 281 14.04 -14.71 1.28
C LEU A 281 12.97 -14.25 0.31
N LEU A 282 12.13 -15.17 -0.16
CA LEU A 282 10.97 -14.89 -0.99
C LEU A 282 9.72 -15.28 -0.21
N ALA A 283 8.96 -14.28 0.21
CA ALA A 283 7.78 -14.49 1.05
C ALA A 283 6.51 -13.94 0.40
N ARG A 284 5.37 -14.57 0.66
CA ARG A 284 4.06 -14.14 0.15
C ARG A 284 2.98 -14.26 1.24
N PRO A 285 2.05 -13.29 1.36
CA PRO A 285 0.93 -13.42 2.28
C PRO A 285 0.00 -14.54 1.82
N VAL A 286 -0.58 -15.25 2.79
CA VAL A 286 -1.57 -16.29 2.50
C VAL A 286 -2.94 -15.63 2.52
N VAL A 287 -3.50 -15.39 1.34
CA VAL A 287 -4.86 -14.89 1.18
C VAL A 287 -5.77 -16.06 0.82
N ALA A 288 -6.70 -16.39 1.70
CA ALA A 288 -7.66 -17.46 1.43
C ALA A 288 -8.61 -17.00 0.31
N LEU A 289 -8.53 -17.65 -0.85
CA LEU A 289 -9.54 -17.52 -1.88
C LEU A 289 -10.78 -18.29 -1.37
N SER A 290 -11.86 -17.58 -1.02
CA SER A 290 -13.14 -18.07 -0.48
C SER A 290 -13.20 -18.39 1.03
N ASN A 291 -14.44 -18.48 1.57
CA ASN A 291 -14.83 -18.66 2.99
C ASN A 291 -14.32 -19.94 3.70
N LYS A 292 -13.21 -20.53 3.24
CA LYS A 292 -12.56 -21.66 3.90
C LYS A 292 -11.30 -21.16 4.58
N ASP A 293 -11.38 -21.02 5.90
CA ASP A 293 -10.20 -20.75 6.71
C ASP A 293 -9.16 -21.85 6.50
N ILE A 294 -7.89 -21.47 6.40
CA ILE A 294 -6.73 -22.37 6.26
C ILE A 294 -6.73 -23.46 7.35
N GLY A 295 -7.35 -23.18 8.50
CA GLY A 295 -7.55 -24.13 9.60
C GLY A 295 -8.21 -25.45 9.19
N PHE A 296 -9.01 -25.48 8.11
CA PHE A 296 -9.74 -26.65 7.64
C PHE A 296 -8.97 -27.57 6.67
N LEU A 297 -7.82 -27.15 6.16
CA LEU A 297 -6.99 -28.01 5.31
C LEU A 297 -6.30 -29.08 6.19
N PRO A 298 -6.36 -30.38 5.82
CA PRO A 298 -5.59 -31.42 6.52
C PRO A 298 -4.08 -31.25 6.26
N GLY A 299 -3.24 -31.66 7.20
CA GLY A 299 -1.77 -31.60 7.07
C GLY A 299 -1.09 -30.68 8.09
N ASP A 300 0.24 -30.61 8.02
CA ASP A 300 1.05 -29.70 8.85
C ASP A 300 0.98 -28.25 8.36
N ALA A 301 1.58 -27.31 9.12
CA ALA A 301 1.52 -25.89 8.77
C ALA A 301 2.16 -25.57 7.41
N GLN A 302 3.19 -26.30 6.98
CA GLN A 302 3.85 -26.11 5.69
C GLN A 302 3.00 -26.68 4.55
N GLU A 303 2.45 -27.88 4.70
CA GLU A 303 1.56 -28.52 3.73
C GLU A 303 0.34 -27.65 3.41
N LYS A 304 -0.20 -26.96 4.42
CA LYS A 304 -1.36 -26.06 4.26
C LYS A 304 -1.05 -24.80 3.46
N VAL A 305 0.18 -24.28 3.54
CA VAL A 305 0.57 -23.03 2.86
C VAL A 305 1.26 -23.29 1.52
N ALA A 306 1.74 -24.51 1.27
CA ALA A 306 2.48 -24.87 0.06
C ALA A 306 1.75 -24.49 -1.25
N PRO A 307 0.43 -24.69 -1.41
CA PRO A 307 -0.27 -24.29 -2.64
C PRO A 307 -0.16 -22.79 -2.95
N TYR A 308 -0.14 -21.94 -1.92
CA TYR A 308 -0.05 -20.49 -2.07
C TYR A 308 1.35 -20.04 -2.46
N MET A 309 2.37 -20.80 -2.09
CA MET A 309 3.77 -20.52 -2.44
C MET A 309 4.14 -21.01 -3.83
N GLN A 310 3.32 -21.87 -4.44
CA GLN A 310 3.68 -22.51 -5.71
C GLN A 310 4.00 -21.55 -6.87
N PRO A 311 3.31 -20.41 -7.03
CA PRO A 311 3.69 -19.43 -8.06
C PRO A 311 5.13 -18.88 -7.90
N LEU A 312 5.66 -18.85 -6.67
CA LEU A 312 7.04 -18.46 -6.40
C LEU A 312 8.03 -19.51 -6.90
N PHE A 313 7.72 -20.80 -6.67
CA PHE A 313 8.51 -21.91 -7.24
C PHE A 313 8.44 -21.94 -8.76
N ASP A 314 7.30 -21.59 -9.37
CA ASP A 314 7.16 -21.51 -10.81
C ASP A 314 8.08 -20.43 -11.40
N ASN A 315 8.19 -19.25 -10.77
CA ASN A 315 9.16 -18.22 -11.17
C ASN A 315 10.61 -18.72 -11.06
N LEU A 316 10.96 -19.44 -9.99
CA LEU A 316 12.27 -20.05 -9.85
C LEU A 316 12.55 -21.09 -10.95
N ASN A 317 11.54 -21.86 -11.34
CA ASN A 317 11.64 -22.84 -12.43
C ASN A 317 11.82 -22.16 -13.80
N VAL A 318 11.19 -21.01 -14.04
CA VAL A 318 11.42 -20.21 -15.26
C VAL A 318 12.89 -19.80 -15.37
N ILE A 319 13.52 -19.42 -14.25
CA ILE A 319 14.95 -19.09 -14.19
C ILE A 319 15.81 -20.34 -14.45
N LYS A 320 15.53 -21.46 -13.78
CA LYS A 320 16.27 -22.73 -13.99
C LYS A 320 16.24 -23.16 -15.46
N ARG A 321 15.12 -22.99 -16.15
CA ARG A 321 14.94 -23.33 -17.58
C ARG A 321 15.75 -22.46 -18.55
N GLN A 322 16.32 -21.35 -18.10
CA GLN A 322 17.26 -20.57 -18.91
C GLN A 322 18.61 -21.26 -19.08
N PHE A 323 18.85 -22.33 -18.32
CA PHE A 323 20.10 -23.08 -18.31
C PHE A 323 19.86 -24.55 -18.61
N ALA A 324 20.93 -25.27 -18.98
CA ALA A 324 20.87 -26.73 -19.12
C ALA A 324 20.59 -27.38 -17.75
N THR A 325 19.84 -28.49 -17.74
CA THR A 325 19.37 -29.18 -16.51
C THR A 325 20.49 -29.50 -15.51
N ASN A 326 21.70 -29.82 -15.99
CA ASN A 326 22.85 -30.17 -15.15
C ASN A 326 23.91 -29.07 -15.05
N SER A 327 23.56 -27.84 -15.43
CA SER A 327 24.45 -26.67 -15.36
C SER A 327 24.84 -26.33 -13.92
N THR A 328 25.95 -25.61 -13.77
CA THR A 328 26.43 -25.10 -12.49
C THR A 328 25.41 -24.18 -11.82
N GLU A 329 24.67 -23.41 -12.60
CA GLU A 329 23.69 -22.43 -12.18
C GLU A 329 22.44 -23.09 -11.58
N VAL A 330 21.97 -24.18 -12.21
CA VAL A 330 20.83 -24.97 -11.69
C VAL A 330 21.22 -25.66 -10.38
N LYS A 331 22.38 -26.33 -10.36
CA LYS A 331 22.89 -26.99 -9.14
C LYS A 331 23.06 -26.01 -7.99
N ARG A 332 23.59 -24.81 -8.26
CA ARG A 332 23.75 -23.76 -7.25
C ARG A 332 22.41 -23.35 -6.65
N ILE A 333 21.36 -23.17 -7.45
CA ILE A 333 20.02 -22.88 -6.92
C ILE A 333 19.54 -24.02 -6.03
N GLU A 334 19.69 -25.28 -6.45
CA GLU A 334 19.25 -26.44 -5.67
C GLU A 334 20.01 -26.56 -4.34
N ASP A 335 21.31 -26.33 -4.35
CA ASP A 335 22.14 -26.37 -3.15
C ASP A 335 21.80 -25.21 -2.19
N MET A 336 21.48 -24.03 -2.73
CA MET A 336 20.98 -22.91 -1.95
C MET A 336 19.63 -23.20 -1.28
N GLN A 337 18.71 -23.89 -1.97
CA GLN A 337 17.43 -24.30 -1.37
C GLN A 337 17.67 -25.31 -0.23
N LYS A 338 18.59 -26.27 -0.41
CA LYS A 338 18.94 -27.27 0.62
C LYS A 338 19.65 -26.68 1.83
N SER A 339 20.48 -25.67 1.62
CA SER A 339 21.27 -24.99 2.67
C SER A 339 20.54 -23.79 3.28
N GLU A 340 19.26 -23.59 2.95
CA GLU A 340 18.44 -22.46 3.38
C GLU A 340 19.02 -21.08 3.01
N GLN A 341 19.94 -21.00 2.05
CA GLN A 341 20.39 -19.71 1.49
C GLN A 341 19.35 -19.08 0.56
N LEU A 342 18.45 -19.89 -0.01
CA LEU A 342 17.25 -19.44 -0.73
C LEU A 342 16.02 -20.05 -0.05
N VAL A 343 15.24 -19.20 0.62
CA VAL A 343 14.04 -19.61 1.37
C VAL A 343 12.79 -19.09 0.68
N ILE A 344 11.80 -19.95 0.48
CA ILE A 344 10.46 -19.60 0.00
C ILE A 344 9.46 -19.99 1.09
N GLU A 345 8.76 -19.01 1.67
CA GLU A 345 7.88 -19.26 2.81
C GLU A 345 6.68 -18.32 2.89
N ALA A 346 5.68 -18.69 3.70
CA ALA A 346 4.56 -17.81 3.99
C ALA A 346 5.02 -16.62 4.84
N LEU A 347 4.49 -15.43 4.53
CA LEU A 347 4.84 -14.19 5.22
C LEU A 347 4.61 -14.24 6.73
N ALA A 348 3.67 -15.05 7.21
CA ALA A 348 3.42 -15.21 8.65
C ALA A 348 4.67 -15.65 9.45
N PHE A 349 5.61 -16.38 8.82
CA PHE A 349 6.81 -16.90 9.46
C PHE A 349 7.94 -15.89 9.64
N ILE A 350 7.86 -14.70 9.04
CA ILE A 350 8.87 -13.65 9.24
C ILE A 350 8.67 -12.87 10.55
N ARG A 351 7.51 -13.03 11.19
CA ARG A 351 7.13 -12.26 12.37
C ARG A 351 8.01 -12.64 13.56
N GLY A 352 8.73 -11.66 14.10
CA GLY A 352 9.62 -11.86 15.26
C GLY A 352 11.06 -12.23 14.90
N ARG A 353 11.41 -12.24 13.62
CA ARG A 353 12.80 -12.41 13.15
C ARG A 353 13.48 -11.06 12.94
N SER A 354 14.79 -11.03 13.10
CA SER A 354 15.65 -9.95 12.57
C SER A 354 16.18 -10.37 11.21
N LEU A 355 16.01 -9.53 10.19
CA LEU A 355 16.37 -9.83 8.81
C LEU A 355 17.62 -9.03 8.44
N SER A 356 18.81 -9.59 8.64
CA SER A 356 20.11 -8.92 8.37
C SER A 356 20.85 -9.59 7.21
N GLU A 357 21.59 -8.79 6.44
CA GLU A 357 22.38 -9.24 5.27
C GLU A 357 21.57 -10.08 4.27
N MET A 358 20.29 -9.70 4.07
CA MET A 358 19.32 -10.48 3.31
C MET A 358 18.78 -9.70 2.09
N TYR A 359 18.57 -10.42 0.99
CA TYR A 359 17.74 -9.93 -0.12
C TYR A 359 16.32 -10.48 0.07
N CYS A 360 15.43 -9.65 0.60
CA CYS A 360 14.07 -10.03 0.96
C CYS A 360 13.09 -9.54 -0.09
N ILE A 361 12.29 -10.45 -0.66
CA ILE A 361 11.27 -10.16 -1.66
C ILE A 361 9.92 -10.55 -1.05
N ILE A 362 9.01 -9.59 -0.98
CA ILE A 362 7.64 -9.75 -0.50
C ILE A 362 6.70 -9.64 -1.71
N ASP A 363 6.16 -10.77 -2.14
CA ASP A 363 5.23 -10.87 -3.27
C ASP A 363 3.77 -10.66 -2.85
N GLU A 364 2.93 -10.22 -3.78
CA GLU A 364 1.53 -9.83 -3.55
C GLU A 364 1.33 -8.82 -2.40
N ALA A 365 2.20 -7.83 -2.32
CA ALA A 365 2.21 -6.85 -1.22
C ALA A 365 0.96 -5.94 -1.18
N GLN A 366 0.16 -5.89 -2.25
CA GLN A 366 -1.13 -5.17 -2.24
C GLN A 366 -2.15 -5.81 -1.28
N ASN A 367 -1.94 -7.07 -0.91
CA ASN A 367 -2.77 -7.80 0.06
C ASN A 367 -2.27 -7.62 1.50
N LEU A 368 -1.54 -6.53 1.78
CA LEU A 368 -1.05 -6.20 3.10
C LEU A 368 -1.63 -4.89 3.56
N THR A 369 -1.88 -4.76 4.85
CA THR A 369 -2.25 -3.50 5.50
C THR A 369 -1.01 -2.59 5.67
N PRO A 370 -1.20 -1.26 5.82
CA PRO A 370 -0.11 -0.34 6.16
C PRO A 370 0.69 -0.76 7.41
N ASN A 371 0.00 -1.28 8.43
CA ASN A 371 0.63 -1.76 9.65
C ASN A 371 1.51 -2.99 9.42
N GLU A 372 1.08 -3.92 8.56
CA GLU A 372 1.88 -5.10 8.22
C GLU A 372 3.13 -4.70 7.45
N ILE A 373 3.02 -3.85 6.43
CA ILE A 373 4.20 -3.33 5.69
C ILE A 373 5.18 -2.66 6.65
N LYS A 374 4.70 -1.76 7.52
CA LYS A 374 5.55 -1.13 8.55
C LYS A 374 6.23 -2.16 9.43
N THR A 375 5.49 -3.14 9.92
CA THR A 375 6.01 -4.22 10.78
C THR A 375 7.08 -5.06 10.08
N ILE A 376 6.96 -5.26 8.77
CA ILE A 376 7.94 -5.97 7.95
C ILE A 376 9.20 -5.13 7.77
N ILE A 377 9.06 -3.88 7.30
CA ILE A 377 10.19 -2.99 7.01
C ILE A 377 11.02 -2.75 8.28
N THR A 378 10.38 -2.56 9.44
CA THR A 378 11.10 -2.35 10.71
C THR A 378 11.92 -3.55 11.22
N ARG A 379 11.84 -4.71 10.55
CA ARG A 379 12.71 -5.88 10.83
C ARG A 379 13.97 -5.92 9.98
N ALA A 380 14.11 -5.04 8.99
CA ALA A 380 15.31 -4.94 8.19
C ALA A 380 16.49 -4.50 9.07
N GLY A 381 17.45 -5.40 9.25
CA GLY A 381 18.74 -5.12 9.84
C GLY A 381 19.74 -4.59 8.80
N GLU A 382 20.98 -4.41 9.24
CA GLU A 382 22.06 -3.93 8.38
C GLU A 382 22.33 -4.90 7.21
N GLY A 383 22.72 -4.35 6.07
CA GLY A 383 23.01 -5.14 4.86
C GLY A 383 21.77 -5.72 4.17
N THR A 384 20.55 -5.38 4.58
CA THR A 384 19.32 -5.90 3.98
C THR A 384 18.79 -5.00 2.88
N LYS A 385 18.30 -5.62 1.80
CA LYS A 385 17.49 -5.00 0.76
C LYS A 385 16.11 -5.65 0.78
N MET A 386 15.05 -4.83 0.76
CA MET A 386 13.67 -5.28 0.68
C MET A 386 13.03 -4.86 -0.64
N VAL A 387 12.35 -5.79 -1.29
CA VAL A 387 11.64 -5.60 -2.54
C VAL A 387 10.20 -6.03 -2.36
N PHE A 388 9.26 -5.10 -2.50
CA PHE A 388 7.83 -5.39 -2.48
C PHE A 388 7.31 -5.44 -3.91
N THR A 389 6.66 -6.54 -4.29
CA THR A 389 6.03 -6.70 -5.60
C THR A 389 4.52 -6.83 -5.44
N GLY A 390 3.75 -6.19 -6.31
CA GLY A 390 2.29 -6.28 -6.24
C GLY A 390 1.54 -5.69 -7.43
N ASP A 391 0.25 -5.97 -7.49
CA ASP A 391 -0.68 -5.42 -8.48
C ASP A 391 -1.78 -4.64 -7.75
N ILE A 392 -1.69 -3.31 -7.77
CA ILE A 392 -2.63 -2.45 -7.04
C ILE A 392 -4.06 -2.48 -7.59
N GLN A 393 -4.27 -3.03 -8.79
CA GLN A 393 -5.59 -3.22 -9.40
C GLN A 393 -6.20 -4.59 -9.05
N GLN A 394 -5.39 -5.53 -8.57
CA GLN A 394 -5.82 -6.88 -8.19
C GLN A 394 -5.62 -7.11 -6.69
N ILE A 395 -6.59 -6.66 -5.90
CA ILE A 395 -6.60 -6.83 -4.43
C ILE A 395 -7.56 -7.96 -4.08
N ASP A 396 -7.02 -9.00 -3.45
CA ASP A 396 -7.78 -10.19 -3.06
C ASP A 396 -8.36 -10.07 -1.65
N GLN A 397 -7.90 -9.10 -0.85
CA GLN A 397 -8.33 -8.90 0.53
C GLN A 397 -9.59 -8.01 0.61
N PRO A 398 -10.74 -8.49 1.15
CA PRO A 398 -12.04 -7.81 1.08
C PRO A 398 -12.11 -6.41 1.70
N TYR A 399 -11.18 -6.09 2.61
CA TYR A 399 -11.18 -4.84 3.40
C TYR A 399 -10.10 -3.86 2.97
N LEU A 400 -9.34 -4.19 1.92
CA LEU A 400 -8.35 -3.31 1.33
C LEU A 400 -8.85 -2.83 -0.03
N ASP A 401 -8.54 -1.58 -0.35
CA ASP A 401 -8.76 -1.02 -1.67
C ASP A 401 -7.45 -0.43 -2.23
N SER A 402 -7.50 0.01 -3.50
CA SER A 402 -6.34 0.58 -4.20
C SER A 402 -5.82 1.87 -3.56
N GLN A 403 -6.56 2.48 -2.64
CA GLN A 403 -6.19 3.73 -1.96
C GLN A 403 -5.77 3.53 -0.49
N SER A 404 -5.95 2.33 0.05
CA SER A 404 -5.74 2.02 1.47
C SER A 404 -4.83 0.82 1.72
N ASN A 405 -4.44 0.07 0.69
CA ASN A 405 -3.50 -1.02 0.85
C ASN A 405 -2.10 -0.52 1.25
N GLY A 406 -1.37 -1.39 1.96
CA GLY A 406 -0.07 -1.08 2.53
C GLY A 406 1.01 -0.79 1.50
N LEU A 407 0.94 -1.42 0.32
CA LEU A 407 1.91 -1.18 -0.75
C LEU A 407 1.81 0.26 -1.26
N VAL A 408 0.59 0.72 -1.54
CA VAL A 408 0.32 2.10 -1.97
C VAL A 408 0.71 3.09 -0.88
N TYR A 409 0.34 2.82 0.38
CA TYR A 409 0.75 3.63 1.53
C TYR A 409 2.27 3.75 1.67
N MET A 410 3.01 2.65 1.50
CA MET A 410 4.47 2.65 1.56
C MET A 410 5.08 3.50 0.47
N ILE A 411 4.58 3.38 -0.76
CA ILE A 411 5.10 4.14 -1.92
C ILE A 411 4.92 5.64 -1.69
N ASP A 412 3.76 6.05 -1.20
CA ASP A 412 3.46 7.46 -0.87
C ASP A 412 4.36 7.99 0.25
N ARG A 413 4.51 7.25 1.35
CA ARG A 413 5.28 7.69 2.52
C ARG A 413 6.79 7.62 2.34
N MET A 414 7.27 6.70 1.49
CA MET A 414 8.70 6.54 1.19
C MET A 414 9.14 7.34 -0.02
N LYS A 415 8.20 8.02 -0.71
CA LYS A 415 8.54 8.98 -1.76
C LYS A 415 9.57 9.99 -1.23
N ASP A 416 10.47 10.41 -2.11
CA ASP A 416 11.55 11.36 -1.81
C ASP A 416 12.66 10.87 -0.87
N GLN A 417 12.64 9.59 -0.48
CA GLN A 417 13.74 9.01 0.27
C GLN A 417 14.83 8.48 -0.67
N ASN A 418 16.08 8.89 -0.47
CA ASN A 418 17.22 8.50 -1.33
C ASN A 418 17.47 6.99 -1.42
N ILE A 419 17.05 6.24 -0.39
CA ILE A 419 17.20 4.77 -0.31
C ILE A 419 15.98 4.00 -0.85
N PHE A 420 14.97 4.72 -1.33
CA PHE A 420 13.73 4.16 -1.86
C PHE A 420 13.65 4.35 -3.37
N ALA A 421 13.05 3.39 -4.07
CA ALA A 421 12.69 3.54 -5.47
C ALA A 421 11.41 2.76 -5.79
N HIS A 422 10.65 3.31 -6.73
CA HIS A 422 9.43 2.70 -7.25
C HIS A 422 9.52 2.59 -8.76
N VAL A 423 9.16 1.42 -9.29
CA VAL A 423 9.01 1.21 -10.74
C VAL A 423 7.64 0.60 -10.99
N ASN A 424 6.90 1.22 -11.91
CA ASN A 424 5.63 0.69 -12.38
C ASN A 424 5.82 0.00 -13.74
N LEU A 425 5.45 -1.28 -13.81
CA LEU A 425 5.47 -2.08 -15.02
C LEU A 425 4.06 -2.11 -15.63
N LEU A 426 3.81 -1.31 -16.65
CA LEU A 426 2.51 -1.19 -17.31
C LEU A 426 2.32 -2.23 -18.40
N LYS A 427 3.37 -2.52 -19.18
CA LYS A 427 3.27 -3.43 -20.34
C LYS A 427 3.50 -4.88 -19.91
N GLY A 428 2.44 -5.68 -20.02
CA GLY A 428 2.51 -7.13 -19.87
C GLY A 428 3.22 -7.76 -21.06
N GLU A 429 4.04 -8.78 -20.81
CA GLU A 429 4.76 -9.53 -21.85
C GLU A 429 4.20 -10.97 -21.97
N ARG A 430 2.90 -11.11 -21.71
CA ARG A 430 2.17 -12.38 -21.81
C ARG A 430 1.68 -12.63 -23.24
N SER A 431 1.10 -13.81 -23.47
CA SER A 431 0.48 -14.14 -24.75
C SER A 431 -0.63 -13.14 -25.12
N GLU A 432 -0.87 -12.99 -26.41
CA GLU A 432 -1.93 -12.16 -26.99
C GLU A 432 -3.30 -12.37 -26.29
N LEU A 433 -3.64 -13.62 -25.94
CA LEU A 433 -4.86 -13.94 -25.21
C LEU A 433 -4.93 -13.27 -23.83
N SER A 434 -3.83 -13.28 -23.07
CA SER A 434 -3.81 -12.70 -21.72
C SER A 434 -3.85 -11.18 -21.76
N GLU A 435 -3.21 -10.57 -22.76
CA GLU A 435 -3.24 -9.12 -22.95
C GLU A 435 -4.64 -8.66 -23.38
N LEU A 436 -5.25 -9.36 -24.33
CA LEU A 436 -6.62 -9.11 -24.75
C LEU A 436 -7.61 -9.26 -23.59
N ALA A 437 -7.50 -10.35 -22.80
CA ALA A 437 -8.36 -10.56 -21.64
C ALA A 437 -8.21 -9.46 -20.59
N SER A 438 -6.99 -9.03 -20.27
CA SER A 438 -6.74 -7.95 -19.29
C SER A 438 -7.24 -6.58 -19.74
N ASN A 439 -7.43 -6.37 -21.04
CA ASN A 439 -7.93 -5.12 -21.59
C ASN A 439 -9.46 -5.13 -21.78
N LEU A 440 -10.07 -6.31 -21.98
CA LEU A 440 -11.50 -6.46 -22.25
C LEU A 440 -12.35 -6.82 -21.02
N LEU A 441 -11.78 -7.54 -20.05
CA LEU A 441 -12.43 -8.00 -18.81
C LEU A 441 -11.94 -7.17 -17.62
#